data_AF-A0A182SE71-F1
#
_entry.id   AF-A0A182SE71-F1
#
_cell.length_a   1.000
_cell.length_b   1.000
_cell.length_c   1.000
_cell.angle_alpha   90.00
_cell.angle_beta   90.00
_cell.angle_gamma   90.00
#
_symmetry.space_group_name_H-M   'P 1'
#
loop_
_entity.id
_entity.type
_entity.pdbx_description
1 polymer ?
#
loop_
_entity_poly.entity_id
_entity_poly.type
_entity_poly.pdbx_seq_one_letter_code
_entity_poly.pdbx_strand_id
1 'polypeptide(L)'
;EPSDVENDSIPASPVPEDENIFLSEIKESLERGLSDHIDAEYLILEINSSRYAYNMALEEVNYCVVKAILQIMIQQKGFVTNTVGTFHRLLTYFGDVFRNYIRDRESMMNCLKAFEDMCLASETLQTKIAQLVYYLYEEDMFEEEVIIEWYERLEDEAIKRTLSKLVQWLQESSEDDEEEDDMD
;
A
#
# COMPACT_ATOMS: atom_id res chain seq x y z
N GLU A 1 34.07 -26.72 20.42
CA GLU A 1 33.34 -25.76 19.58
C GLU A 1 31.93 -25.61 20.14
N PRO A 2 31.47 -24.42 20.53
CA PRO A 2 30.05 -24.15 20.64
C PRO A 2 29.56 -23.56 19.33
N SER A 3 28.45 -24.14 18.86
CA SER A 3 27.64 -23.82 17.70
C SER A 3 27.32 -22.34 17.54
N ASP A 4 27.61 -21.83 16.35
CA ASP A 4 27.18 -20.52 15.84
C ASP A 4 25.65 -20.42 15.90
N VAL A 5 25.17 -19.58 16.81
CA VAL A 5 23.82 -19.03 16.75
C VAL A 5 23.85 -17.90 15.73
N GLU A 6 23.37 -18.20 14.52
CA GLU A 6 23.08 -17.16 13.52
C GLU A 6 22.02 -16.23 14.11
N ASN A 7 22.49 -15.09 14.62
CA ASN A 7 21.67 -13.96 14.99
C ASN A 7 21.16 -13.36 13.68
N ASP A 8 19.95 -13.75 13.27
CA ASP A 8 19.15 -13.07 12.25
C ASP A 8 18.92 -11.64 12.73
N SER A 9 19.93 -10.83 12.49
CA SER A 9 19.96 -9.41 12.81
C SER A 9 19.09 -8.78 11.75
N ILE A 10 17.88 -8.39 12.14
CA ILE A 10 17.05 -7.47 11.36
C ILE A 10 18.00 -6.37 10.86
N PRO A 11 18.13 -6.17 9.54
CA PRO A 11 19.01 -5.12 9.03
C PRO A 11 18.54 -3.81 9.68
N ALA A 12 19.47 -3.08 10.29
CA ALA A 12 19.17 -1.79 10.89
C ALA A 12 18.54 -0.89 9.82
N SER A 13 17.41 -0.23 10.14
CA SER A 13 16.79 0.74 9.23
C SER A 13 17.86 1.73 8.73
N PRO A 14 17.83 2.07 7.43
CA PRO A 14 18.76 3.01 6.85
C PRO A 14 18.64 4.39 7.52
N VAL A 15 19.63 5.25 7.29
CA VAL A 15 19.56 6.62 7.80
C VAL A 15 18.41 7.33 7.08
N PRO A 16 17.62 8.20 7.75
CA PRO A 16 16.44 8.84 7.13
C PRO A 16 16.72 9.60 5.82
N GLU A 17 17.95 10.05 5.59
CA GLU A 17 18.36 10.65 4.32
C GLU A 17 18.37 9.62 3.17
N ASP A 18 18.85 8.41 3.45
CA ASP A 18 18.89 7.30 2.49
C ASP A 18 17.48 6.83 2.12
N GLU A 19 16.54 6.78 3.08
CA GLU A 19 15.13 6.45 2.81
C GLU A 19 14.45 7.44 1.86
N ASN A 20 14.72 8.75 2.03
CA ASN A 20 14.15 9.78 1.17
C ASN A 20 14.75 9.74 -0.24
N ILE A 21 16.04 9.44 -0.37
CA ILE A 21 16.70 9.23 -1.66
C ILE A 21 16.10 8.00 -2.33
N PHE A 22 16.00 6.88 -1.61
CA PHE A 22 15.39 5.66 -2.11
C PHE A 22 13.96 5.90 -2.62
N LEU A 23 13.09 6.54 -1.82
CA LEU A 23 11.73 6.88 -2.24
C LEU A 23 11.70 7.74 -3.50
N SER A 24 12.63 8.70 -3.62
CA SER A 24 12.73 9.56 -4.80
C SER A 24 13.13 8.77 -6.05
N GLU A 25 14.10 7.86 -5.94
CA GLU A 25 14.49 6.98 -7.06
C GLU A 25 13.36 6.04 -7.49
N ILE A 26 12.66 5.42 -6.53
CA ILE A 26 11.51 4.56 -6.85
C ILE A 26 10.45 5.36 -7.59
N LYS A 27 10.13 6.57 -7.12
CA LYS A 27 9.17 7.46 -7.79
C LYS A 27 9.62 7.80 -9.20
N GLU A 28 10.87 8.17 -9.41
CA GLU A 28 11.40 8.50 -10.74
C GLU A 28 11.37 7.30 -11.70
N SER A 29 11.72 6.10 -11.22
CA SER A 29 11.61 4.84 -11.97
C SER A 29 10.17 4.58 -12.40
N LEU A 30 9.20 4.70 -11.47
CA LEU A 30 7.78 4.50 -11.76
C LEU A 30 7.22 5.57 -12.70
N GLU A 31 7.58 6.85 -12.54
CA GLU A 31 7.17 7.93 -13.45
C GLU A 31 7.67 7.71 -14.87
N ARG A 32 8.94 7.29 -15.02
CA ARG A 32 9.51 6.90 -16.30
C ARG A 32 8.80 5.68 -16.86
N GLY A 33 8.53 4.67 -16.02
CA GLY A 33 7.75 3.51 -16.41
C GLY A 33 6.41 3.90 -17.02
N LEU A 34 5.64 4.73 -16.32
CA LEU A 34 4.33 5.21 -16.77
C LEU A 34 4.40 6.00 -18.09
N SER A 35 5.44 6.83 -18.28
CA SER A 35 5.65 7.62 -19.50
C SER A 35 6.04 6.76 -20.70
N ASP A 36 6.98 5.83 -20.49
CA ASP A 36 7.65 5.10 -21.56
C ASP A 36 7.09 3.69 -21.76
N HIS A 37 6.06 3.32 -20.98
CA HIS A 37 5.39 2.01 -20.97
C HIS A 37 6.36 0.84 -20.76
N ILE A 38 7.21 0.96 -19.75
CA ILE A 38 8.18 -0.08 -19.38
C ILE A 38 7.45 -1.30 -18.79
N ASP A 39 7.89 -2.51 -19.10
CA ASP A 39 7.28 -3.71 -18.52
C ASP A 39 7.50 -3.78 -17.00
N ALA A 40 6.50 -4.30 -16.28
CA ALA A 40 6.52 -4.43 -14.83
C ALA A 40 7.74 -5.21 -14.31
N GLU A 41 8.20 -6.23 -15.04
CA GLU A 41 9.39 -7.02 -14.67
C GLU A 41 10.65 -6.14 -14.58
N TYR A 42 10.84 -5.21 -15.52
CA TYR A 42 11.99 -4.31 -15.48
C TYR A 42 11.88 -3.30 -14.34
N LEU A 43 10.68 -2.79 -14.06
CA LEU A 43 10.46 -1.91 -12.91
C LEU A 43 10.76 -2.63 -11.58
N ILE A 44 10.32 -3.88 -11.43
CA ILE A 44 10.60 -4.72 -10.25
C ILE A 44 12.12 -4.94 -10.11
N LEU A 45 12.84 -5.20 -11.21
CA LEU A 45 14.30 -5.34 -11.18
C LEU A 45 15.00 -4.06 -10.75
N GLU A 46 14.56 -2.90 -11.23
CA GLU A 46 15.10 -1.59 -10.82
C GLU A 46 14.84 -1.33 -9.33
N ILE A 47 13.62 -1.54 -8.84
CA ILE A 47 13.26 -1.37 -7.42
C ILE A 47 14.11 -2.30 -6.54
N ASN A 48 14.25 -3.57 -6.93
CA ASN A 48 15.08 -4.53 -6.19
C ASN A 48 16.56 -4.13 -6.21
N SER A 49 17.07 -3.62 -7.33
CA SER A 49 18.44 -3.10 -7.42
C SER A 49 18.65 -1.95 -6.44
N SER A 50 17.75 -0.95 -6.40
CA SER A 50 17.82 0.14 -5.43
C SER A 50 17.68 -0.36 -3.99
N ARG A 51 16.80 -1.32 -3.72
CA ARG A 51 16.64 -1.92 -2.37
C ARG A 51 17.96 -2.42 -1.83
N TYR A 52 18.73 -3.16 -2.63
CA TYR A 52 20.03 -3.68 -2.22
C TYR A 52 21.10 -2.59 -2.13
N ALA A 53 21.04 -1.56 -2.97
CA ALA A 53 21.98 -0.44 -2.93
C ALA A 53 21.87 0.39 -1.63
N TYR A 54 20.64 0.59 -1.15
CA TYR A 54 20.35 1.35 0.08
C TYR A 54 20.13 0.47 1.32
N ASN A 55 20.24 -0.85 1.18
CA ASN A 55 20.01 -1.83 2.26
C ASN A 55 18.63 -1.67 2.95
N MET A 56 17.58 -1.43 2.17
CA MET A 56 16.22 -1.24 2.67
C MET A 56 15.58 -2.58 3.08
N ALA A 57 14.89 -2.58 4.22
CA ALA A 57 14.05 -3.70 4.64
C ALA A 57 12.85 -3.87 3.70
N LEU A 58 12.30 -5.09 3.60
CA LEU A 58 11.20 -5.36 2.67
C LEU A 58 9.95 -4.55 3.00
N GLU A 59 9.63 -4.39 4.29
CA GLU A 59 8.51 -3.56 4.76
C GLU A 59 8.63 -2.09 4.33
N GLU A 60 9.84 -1.53 4.39
CA GLU A 60 10.13 -0.16 3.96
C GLU A 60 9.97 -0.04 2.43
N VAL A 61 10.40 -1.05 1.67
CA VAL A 61 10.19 -1.08 0.22
C VAL A 61 8.70 -1.16 -0.13
N ASN A 62 7.94 -2.02 0.53
CA ASN A 62 6.50 -2.15 0.32
C ASN A 62 5.79 -0.81 0.52
N TYR A 63 6.11 -0.14 1.64
CA TYR A 63 5.63 1.21 1.95
C TYR A 63 6.03 2.23 0.87
N CYS A 64 7.31 2.28 0.49
CA CYS A 64 7.84 3.25 -0.48
C CYS A 64 7.23 3.10 -1.88
N VAL A 65 7.04 1.87 -2.36
CA VAL A 65 6.41 1.59 -3.67
C VAL A 65 4.99 2.15 -3.71
N VAL A 66 4.19 1.87 -2.68
CA VAL A 66 2.81 2.36 -2.58
C VAL A 66 2.78 3.88 -2.46
N LYS A 67 3.62 4.44 -1.58
CA LYS A 67 3.73 5.89 -1.39
C LYS A 67 4.11 6.60 -2.68
N ALA A 68 5.05 6.06 -3.46
CA ALA A 68 5.43 6.60 -4.75
C ALA A 68 4.26 6.57 -5.75
N ILE A 69 3.51 5.46 -5.84
CA ILE A 69 2.30 5.37 -6.69
C ILE A 69 1.26 6.44 -6.28
N LEU A 70 1.03 6.64 -4.98
CA LEU A 70 0.11 7.67 -4.47
C LEU A 70 0.61 9.09 -4.75
N GLN A 71 1.91 9.34 -4.65
CA GLN A 71 2.50 10.63 -5.04
C GLN A 71 2.31 10.92 -6.54
N ILE A 72 2.53 9.91 -7.39
CA ILE A 72 2.27 10.00 -8.84
C ILE A 72 0.77 10.26 -9.10
N MET A 73 -0.10 9.58 -8.34
CA MET A 73 -1.55 9.73 -8.43
C MET A 73 -2.01 11.16 -8.18
N ILE A 74 -1.52 11.81 -7.13
CA ILE A 74 -1.88 13.19 -6.77
C ILE A 74 -1.49 14.19 -7.87
N GLN A 75 -0.44 13.88 -8.65
CA GLN A 75 0.03 14.71 -9.75
C GLN A 75 -0.79 14.54 -11.04
N GLN A 76 -1.68 13.54 -11.12
CA GLN A 76 -2.49 13.30 -12.31
C GLN A 76 -3.61 14.34 -12.45
N LYS A 77 -3.86 14.78 -13.70
CA LYS A 77 -4.92 15.76 -14.02
C LYS A 77 -6.34 15.36 -13.57
N GLY A 78 -6.58 14.06 -13.38
CA GLY A 78 -7.87 13.51 -12.95
C GLY A 78 -8.02 13.27 -11.45
N PHE A 79 -6.99 13.53 -10.64
CA PHE A 79 -6.97 13.16 -9.23
C PHE A 79 -8.14 13.76 -8.43
N VAL A 80 -8.40 15.06 -8.59
CA VAL A 80 -9.45 15.75 -7.83
C VAL A 80 -10.85 15.45 -8.36
N THR A 81 -11.00 15.29 -9.68
CA THR A 81 -12.31 15.11 -10.32
C THR A 81 -12.77 13.66 -10.38
N ASN A 82 -11.83 12.72 -10.43
CA ASN A 82 -12.08 11.28 -10.49
C ASN A 82 -10.94 10.53 -9.81
N THR A 83 -10.89 10.62 -8.47
CA THR A 83 -9.85 10.02 -7.63
C THR A 83 -9.74 8.52 -7.83
N VAL A 84 -10.84 7.77 -7.62
CA VAL A 84 -10.86 6.30 -7.76
C VAL A 84 -10.52 5.87 -9.18
N GLY A 85 -11.11 6.49 -10.20
CA GLY A 85 -10.79 6.15 -11.59
C GLY A 85 -9.35 6.48 -11.97
N THR A 86 -8.72 7.46 -11.33
CA THR A 86 -7.29 7.74 -11.50
C THR A 86 -6.43 6.67 -10.84
N PHE A 87 -6.79 6.21 -9.65
CA PHE A 87 -6.11 5.11 -8.98
C PHE A 87 -6.22 3.81 -9.78
N HIS A 88 -7.42 3.45 -10.21
CA HIS A 88 -7.65 2.28 -11.08
C HIS A 88 -6.77 2.32 -12.33
N ARG A 89 -6.68 3.47 -13.04
CA ARG A 89 -5.80 3.58 -14.23
C ARG A 89 -4.33 3.34 -13.89
N LEU A 90 -3.86 3.83 -12.75
CA LEU A 90 -2.49 3.58 -12.32
C LEU A 90 -2.27 2.13 -11.96
N LEU A 91 -3.20 1.48 -11.25
CA LEU A 91 -3.11 0.06 -10.93
C LEU A 91 -3.38 -0.86 -12.13
N THR A 92 -4.02 -0.39 -13.18
CA THR A 92 -4.06 -1.12 -14.47
C THR A 92 -2.66 -1.27 -15.05
N TYR A 93 -1.80 -0.26 -14.89
CA TYR A 93 -0.43 -0.28 -15.40
C TYR A 93 0.55 -0.88 -14.38
N PHE A 94 0.52 -0.41 -13.13
CA PHE A 94 1.41 -0.86 -12.06
C PHE A 94 0.90 -2.09 -11.31
N GLY A 95 -0.21 -2.72 -11.71
CA GLY A 95 -0.84 -3.80 -10.94
C GLY A 95 0.09 -4.96 -10.65
N ASP A 96 0.93 -5.35 -11.60
CA ASP A 96 1.89 -6.44 -11.42
C ASP A 96 3.07 -6.03 -10.53
N VAL A 97 3.48 -4.76 -10.57
CA VAL A 97 4.45 -4.21 -9.61
C VAL A 97 3.83 -4.19 -8.21
N PHE A 98 2.60 -3.69 -8.07
CA PHE A 98 1.87 -3.60 -6.81
C PHE A 98 1.73 -4.98 -6.16
N ARG A 99 1.21 -5.97 -6.90
CA ARG A 99 1.08 -7.38 -6.44
C ARG A 99 2.42 -8.08 -6.20
N ASN A 100 3.53 -7.57 -6.74
CA ASN A 100 4.85 -8.10 -6.41
C ASN A 100 5.25 -7.77 -4.97
N TYR A 101 4.84 -6.61 -4.46
CA TYR A 101 5.22 -6.12 -3.12
C TYR A 101 4.11 -6.31 -2.08
N ILE A 102 2.84 -6.31 -2.49
CA ILE A 102 1.68 -6.47 -1.61
C ILE A 102 1.08 -7.85 -1.82
N ARG A 103 1.40 -8.80 -0.92
CA ARG A 103 1.11 -10.23 -1.07
C ARG A 103 0.52 -10.90 0.16
N ASP A 104 0.81 -10.34 1.32
CA ASP A 104 0.46 -10.89 2.62
C ASP A 104 -0.06 -9.79 3.54
N ARG A 105 -0.59 -10.22 4.68
CA ARG A 105 -1.15 -9.34 5.70
C ARG A 105 -0.19 -8.19 6.09
N GLU A 106 1.10 -8.47 6.26
CA GLU A 106 2.08 -7.45 6.69
C GLU A 106 2.36 -6.42 5.60
N SER A 107 2.53 -6.86 4.34
CA SER A 107 2.69 -5.94 3.20
C SER A 107 1.44 -5.11 2.94
N MET A 108 0.24 -5.66 3.11
CA MET A 108 -1.02 -4.91 3.06
C MET A 108 -1.08 -3.82 4.15
N MET A 109 -0.66 -4.13 5.38
CA MET A 109 -0.56 -3.13 6.47
C MET A 109 0.44 -2.02 6.14
N ASN A 110 1.59 -2.34 5.55
CA ASN A 110 2.57 -1.35 5.08
C ASN A 110 1.98 -0.43 4.00
N CYS A 111 1.17 -0.98 3.09
CA CYS A 111 0.43 -0.21 2.09
C CYS A 111 -0.58 0.73 2.74
N LEU A 112 -1.40 0.26 3.69
CA LEU A 112 -2.38 1.09 4.40
C LEU A 112 -1.71 2.21 5.21
N LYS A 113 -0.52 1.96 5.76
CA LYS A 113 0.28 3.00 6.40
C LYS A 113 0.71 4.09 5.40
N ALA A 114 1.07 3.73 4.18
CA ALA A 114 1.34 4.71 3.12
C ALA A 114 0.09 5.54 2.77
N PHE A 115 -1.10 4.93 2.73
CA PHE A 115 -2.36 5.67 2.54
C PHE A 115 -2.63 6.67 3.66
N GLU A 116 -2.47 6.24 4.91
CA GLU A 116 -2.63 7.08 6.11
C GLU A 116 -1.72 8.31 6.04
N ASP A 117 -0.41 8.10 5.81
CA ASP A 117 0.56 9.19 5.75
C ASP A 117 0.27 10.14 4.58
N MET A 118 -0.17 9.62 3.44
CA MET A 118 -0.52 10.44 2.28
C MET A 118 -1.81 11.25 2.48
N CYS A 119 -2.69 10.85 3.40
CA CYS A 119 -3.86 11.65 3.77
C CYS A 119 -3.47 12.95 4.49
N LEU A 120 -2.36 12.95 5.23
CA LEU A 120 -1.81 14.16 5.84
C LEU A 120 -1.33 15.17 4.78
N ALA A 121 -0.91 14.67 3.62
CA ALA A 121 -0.44 15.49 2.51
C ALA A 121 -1.56 15.93 1.54
N SER A 122 -2.74 15.32 1.60
CA SER A 122 -3.83 15.57 0.65
C SER A 122 -5.21 15.37 1.25
N GLU A 123 -5.95 16.47 1.45
CA GLU A 123 -7.35 16.45 1.89
C GLU A 123 -8.26 15.70 0.91
N THR A 124 -7.97 15.80 -0.40
CA THR A 124 -8.70 15.02 -1.42
C THR A 124 -8.50 13.53 -1.20
N LEU A 125 -7.29 13.08 -0.88
CA LEU A 125 -7.04 11.67 -0.56
C LEU A 125 -7.77 11.27 0.72
N GLN A 126 -7.69 12.08 1.78
CA GLN A 126 -8.37 11.82 3.04
C GLN A 126 -9.89 11.64 2.86
N THR A 127 -10.55 12.53 2.10
CA THR A 127 -12.00 12.41 1.85
C THR A 127 -12.39 11.22 0.96
N LYS A 128 -11.41 10.60 0.28
CA LYS A 128 -11.62 9.51 -0.67
C LYS A 128 -11.02 8.18 -0.22
N ILE A 129 -10.32 8.14 0.91
CA ILE A 129 -9.61 6.95 1.38
C ILE A 129 -10.51 5.72 1.49
N ALA A 130 -11.73 5.87 2.02
CA ALA A 130 -12.68 4.76 2.09
C ALA A 130 -13.04 4.19 0.71
N GLN A 131 -13.16 5.04 -0.31
CA GLN A 131 -13.46 4.56 -1.68
C GLN A 131 -12.26 3.87 -2.33
N LEU A 132 -11.04 4.29 -1.97
CA LEU A 132 -9.80 3.68 -2.48
C LEU A 132 -9.49 2.35 -1.79
N VAL A 133 -9.72 2.25 -0.48
CA VAL A 133 -9.59 1.00 0.27
C VAL A 133 -10.66 -0.01 -0.16
N TYR A 134 -11.91 0.43 -0.32
CA TYR A 134 -12.96 -0.42 -0.88
C TYR A 134 -12.64 -0.92 -2.29
N TYR A 135 -12.05 -0.07 -3.14
CA TYR A 135 -11.57 -0.51 -4.45
C TYR A 135 -10.51 -1.61 -4.35
N LEU A 136 -9.57 -1.53 -3.40
CA LEU A 136 -8.55 -2.56 -3.21
C LEU A 136 -9.16 -3.90 -2.72
N TYR A 137 -10.19 -3.82 -1.88
CA TYR A 137 -10.98 -4.99 -1.46
C TYR A 137 -11.70 -5.64 -2.65
N GLU A 138 -12.45 -4.87 -3.44
CA GLU A 138 -13.21 -5.37 -4.61
C GLU A 138 -12.32 -5.98 -5.71
N GLU A 139 -11.05 -5.58 -5.79
CA GLU A 139 -10.08 -6.12 -6.74
C GLU A 139 -9.30 -7.33 -6.17
N ASP A 140 -9.77 -7.93 -5.07
CA ASP A 140 -9.15 -9.05 -4.36
C ASP A 140 -7.68 -8.77 -3.96
N MET A 141 -7.31 -7.51 -3.79
CA MET A 141 -5.95 -7.12 -3.38
C MET A 141 -5.80 -7.06 -1.86
N PHE A 142 -6.91 -6.88 -1.14
CA PHE A 142 -6.94 -6.70 0.30
C PHE A 142 -8.01 -7.59 0.93
N GLU A 143 -7.60 -8.30 1.97
CA GLU A 143 -8.50 -9.10 2.80
C GLU A 143 -9.30 -8.19 3.75
N GLU A 144 -10.52 -8.61 4.07
CA GLU A 144 -11.43 -7.88 4.96
C GLU A 144 -10.80 -7.67 6.34
N GLU A 145 -10.24 -8.75 6.90
CA GLU A 145 -9.67 -8.79 8.24
C GLU A 145 -8.52 -7.79 8.40
N VAL A 146 -7.74 -7.58 7.34
CA VAL A 146 -6.66 -6.60 7.31
C VAL A 146 -7.20 -5.18 7.40
N ILE A 147 -8.28 -4.88 6.69
CA ILE A 147 -8.91 -3.55 6.68
C ILE A 147 -9.50 -3.25 8.06
N ILE A 148 -10.15 -4.22 8.68
CA ILE A 148 -10.71 -4.12 10.04
C ILE A 148 -9.57 -3.94 11.06
N GLU A 149 -8.52 -4.79 11.01
CA GLU A 149 -7.34 -4.69 11.89
C GLU A 149 -6.69 -3.31 11.80
N TRP A 150 -6.50 -2.79 10.59
CA TRP A 150 -5.96 -1.46 10.38
C TRP A 150 -6.87 -0.37 10.97
N TYR A 151 -8.18 -0.45 10.75
CA TYR A 151 -9.13 0.53 11.27
C TYR A 151 -9.12 0.61 12.80
N GLU A 152 -9.00 -0.53 13.48
CA GLU A 152 -8.91 -0.56 14.95
C GLU A 152 -7.66 0.15 15.46
N ARG A 153 -6.55 0.03 14.74
CA ARG A 153 -5.25 0.62 15.06
C ARG A 153 -5.11 2.08 14.66
N LEU A 154 -6.01 2.63 13.83
CA LEU A 154 -5.98 4.03 13.43
C LEU A 154 -6.12 4.97 14.64
N GLU A 155 -5.14 5.86 14.78
CA GLU A 155 -5.16 6.97 15.74
C GLU A 155 -5.80 8.24 15.15
N ASP A 156 -5.79 8.41 13.82
CA ASP A 156 -6.39 9.57 13.16
C ASP A 156 -7.92 9.44 13.10
N GLU A 157 -8.59 10.17 13.99
CA GLU A 157 -10.05 10.23 14.09
C GLU A 157 -10.76 10.74 12.82
N ALA A 158 -10.10 11.54 11.97
CA ALA A 158 -10.69 12.01 10.72
C ALA A 158 -10.70 10.90 9.65
N ILE A 159 -9.61 10.16 9.54
CA ILE A 159 -9.54 8.97 8.66
C ILE A 159 -10.52 7.90 9.17
N LYS A 160 -10.52 7.64 10.48
CA LYS A 160 -11.43 6.68 11.12
C LYS A 160 -12.90 7.02 10.84
N ARG A 161 -13.31 8.27 11.02
CA ARG A 161 -14.68 8.70 10.66
C ARG A 161 -15.02 8.44 9.19
N THR A 162 -14.08 8.65 8.28
CA THR A 162 -14.29 8.44 6.84
C THR A 162 -14.48 6.96 6.50
N LEU A 163 -13.76 6.08 7.19
CA LEU A 163 -13.83 4.62 7.00
C LEU A 163 -14.99 3.93 7.73
N SER A 164 -15.54 4.56 8.77
CA SER A 164 -16.55 3.95 9.67
C SER A 164 -17.65 3.14 8.95
N LYS A 165 -18.26 3.69 7.89
CA LYS A 165 -19.32 3.03 7.14
C LYS A 165 -18.84 1.83 6.33
N LEU A 166 -17.63 1.90 5.79
CA LEU A 166 -17.03 0.78 5.05
C LEU A 166 -16.76 -0.37 6.02
N VAL A 167 -16.15 -0.08 7.17
CA VAL A 167 -15.80 -1.10 8.16
C VAL A 167 -17.03 -1.73 8.78
N GLN A 168 -18.05 -0.93 9.08
CA GLN A 168 -19.34 -1.46 9.53
C GLN A 168 -19.94 -2.42 8.49
N TRP A 169 -19.91 -2.04 7.20
CA TRP A 169 -20.44 -2.90 6.13
C TRP A 169 -19.67 -4.21 5.99
N LEU A 170 -18.33 -4.17 6.10
CA LEU A 170 -17.49 -5.37 6.09
C LEU A 170 -17.88 -6.31 7.25
N GLN A 171 -17.92 -5.79 8.47
CA GLN A 171 -18.30 -6.56 9.66
C GLN A 171 -19.70 -7.19 9.57
N GLU A 172 -20.70 -6.45 9.06
CA GLU A 172 -22.05 -6.98 8.87
C GLU A 172 -22.09 -8.10 7.82
N SER A 173 -21.28 -8.01 6.76
CA SER A 173 -21.22 -9.06 5.74
C SER A 173 -20.64 -10.37 6.27
N SER A 174 -19.68 -10.31 7.21
CA SER A 174 -19.08 -11.49 7.81
C SER A 174 -20.02 -12.19 8.82
N GLU A 175 -20.85 -11.42 9.55
CA GLU A 175 -21.81 -11.98 10.51
C GLU A 175 -22.94 -12.78 9.82
N ASP A 176 -23.39 -12.34 8.65
CA ASP A 176 -24.42 -13.04 7.86
C ASP A 176 -23.95 -14.41 7.33
N ASP A 177 -22.65 -14.57 7.06
CA ASP A 177 -22.06 -15.83 6.56
C ASP A 177 -21.88 -16.88 7.68
N GLU A 178 -21.65 -16.46 8.93
CA GLU A 178 -21.51 -17.38 10.09
C GLU A 178 -22.86 -17.90 10.63
N GLU A 179 -23.96 -17.17 10.45
CA GLU A 179 -25.30 -17.60 10.91
C GLU A 179 -25.96 -18.68 10.02
N GLU A 180 -25.46 -18.92 8.79
CA GLU A 180 -25.98 -19.97 7.90
C GLU A 180 -25.39 -21.37 8.19
N ASP A 181 -24.28 -21.48 8.92
CA ASP A 181 -23.59 -22.77 9.18
C ASP A 181 -24.05 -23.51 10.46
N ASP A 182 -24.99 -22.93 11.24
CA ASP A 182 -25.51 -23.51 12.50
C ASP A 182 -26.88 -24.22 12.34
N MET A 183 -27.28 -24.56 11.10
CA MET A 183 -28.51 -25.31 10.79
C MET A 183 -28.23 -26.62 10.03
N ASP A 184 -27.54 -27.58 10.65
CA ASP A 184 -27.64 -29.02 10.32
C ASP A 184 -27.39 -29.95 11.52
#